data_AF-E2SL15-F1
#
_entry.id   AF-E2SL15-F1
#
_cell.length_a   1.000
_cell.length_b   1.000
_cell.length_c   1.000
_cell.angle_alpha   90.00
_cell.angle_beta   90.00
_cell.angle_gamma   90.00
#
_symmetry.space_group_name_H-M   'P 1'
#
loop_
_entity.id
_entity.type
_entity.pdbx_description
1 polymer ?
#
loop_
_entity_poly.entity_id
_entity_poly.type
_entity_poly.pdbx_seq_one_letter_code
_entity_poly.pdbx_strand_id
1 'polypeptide(L)'
;MTNLFFNQIPANKLYGIFEQAITVLQTLVIALGAGLGIWGVINLLEGYGNDNPGAKSQGMKQLMAGAGVAVVGMVLVPLLSGLFSV
;
A
#
# COMPACT_ATOMS: atom_id res chain seq x y z
N MET A 1 14.67 -29.66 -19.31
CA MET A 1 13.34 -30.11 -18.83
C MET A 1 12.70 -29.08 -17.89
N THR A 2 12.82 -27.78 -18.19
CA THR A 2 12.49 -26.71 -17.22
C THR A 2 11.35 -25.78 -17.67
N ASN A 3 10.83 -25.89 -18.90
CA ASN A 3 9.85 -24.93 -19.45
C ASN A 3 8.50 -25.56 -19.87
N LEU A 4 8.24 -26.82 -19.52
CA LEU A 4 6.99 -27.51 -19.93
C LEU A 4 5.79 -27.17 -19.03
N PHE A 5 6.01 -26.81 -17.77
CA PHE A 5 4.93 -26.50 -16.83
C PHE A 5 4.31 -25.10 -17.04
N PHE A 6 5.12 -24.10 -17.42
CA PHE A 6 4.64 -22.74 -17.64
C PHE A 6 3.96 -22.54 -19.00
N ASN A 7 4.34 -23.31 -20.03
CA ASN A 7 3.70 -23.27 -21.36
C ASN A 7 2.30 -23.91 -21.40
N GLN A 8 1.84 -24.54 -20.32
CA GLN A 8 0.52 -25.17 -20.20
C GLN A 8 -0.50 -24.26 -19.49
N ILE A 9 -0.07 -23.14 -18.92
CA ILE A 9 -0.97 -22.19 -18.26
C ILE A 9 -1.46 -21.19 -19.32
N PRO A 10 -2.77 -21.14 -19.61
CA PRO A 10 -3.28 -20.22 -20.61
C PRO A 10 -3.15 -18.77 -20.12
N ALA A 11 -2.81 -17.84 -21.03
CA ALA A 11 -2.49 -16.45 -20.70
C ALA A 11 -3.61 -15.72 -19.94
N ASN A 12 -4.88 -16.06 -20.23
CA ASN A 12 -6.05 -15.53 -19.53
C ASN A 12 -6.07 -15.90 -18.03
N LYS A 13 -5.53 -17.07 -17.66
CA LYS A 13 -5.45 -17.52 -16.26
C LYS A 13 -4.33 -16.79 -15.51
N LEU A 14 -3.23 -16.46 -16.20
CA LEU A 14 -2.15 -15.61 -15.65
C LEU A 14 -2.63 -14.18 -15.42
N TYR A 15 -3.34 -13.61 -16.39
CA TYR A 15 -3.98 -12.28 -16.27
C TYR A 15 -4.93 -12.22 -15.07
N GLY A 16 -5.81 -13.22 -14.90
CA GLY A 16 -6.72 -13.29 -13.76
C GLY A 16 -6.02 -13.37 -12.39
N ILE A 17 -4.89 -14.08 -12.29
CA ILE A 17 -4.08 -14.14 -11.06
C ILE A 17 -3.44 -12.78 -10.76
N PHE A 18 -2.99 -12.08 -11.79
CA PHE A 18 -2.35 -10.78 -11.65
C PHE A 18 -3.34 -9.70 -11.17
N GLU A 19 -4.54 -9.65 -11.74
CA GLU A 19 -5.63 -8.76 -11.27
C GLU A 19 -6.00 -9.00 -9.80
N GLN A 20 -6.08 -10.27 -9.40
CA GLN A 20 -6.34 -10.64 -8.01
C GLN A 20 -5.22 -10.17 -7.09
N ALA A 21 -3.95 -10.35 -7.50
CA ALA A 21 -2.80 -9.90 -6.73
C ALA A 21 -2.80 -8.37 -6.52
N ILE A 22 -3.18 -7.60 -7.54
CA ILE A 22 -3.30 -6.14 -7.46
C ILE A 22 -4.40 -5.74 -6.48
N THR A 23 -5.54 -6.41 -6.51
CA THR A 23 -6.65 -6.13 -5.58
C THR A 23 -6.24 -6.34 -4.11
N VAL A 24 -5.50 -7.43 -3.84
CA VAL A 24 -4.96 -7.70 -2.50
C VAL A 24 -3.92 -6.65 -2.12
N LEU A 25 -3.00 -6.31 -3.04
CA LEU A 25 -1.98 -5.29 -2.82
C LEU A 25 -2.61 -3.93 -2.50
N GLN A 26 -3.61 -3.50 -3.26
CA GLN A 26 -4.34 -2.25 -3.04
C GLN A 26 -4.92 -2.19 -1.63
N THR A 27 -5.61 -3.26 -1.23
CA THR A 27 -6.22 -3.37 0.10
C THR A 27 -5.16 -3.24 1.20
N LEU A 28 -4.03 -3.95 1.07
CA LEU A 28 -2.96 -3.90 2.06
C LEU A 28 -2.30 -2.52 2.13
N VAL A 29 -2.00 -1.91 0.99
CA VAL A 29 -1.33 -0.60 0.94
C VAL A 29 -2.22 0.48 1.57
N ILE A 30 -3.51 0.49 1.25
CA ILE A 30 -4.47 1.43 1.86
C ILE A 30 -4.56 1.20 3.37
N ALA A 31 -4.68 -0.05 3.81
CA ALA A 31 -4.77 -0.39 5.24
C ALA A 31 -3.50 0.01 6.01
N LEU A 32 -2.32 -0.23 5.45
CA LEU A 32 -1.03 0.16 6.05
C LEU A 32 -0.86 1.69 6.09
N GLY A 33 -1.25 2.39 5.02
CA GLY A 33 -1.23 3.85 4.97
C GLY A 33 -2.16 4.47 6.01
N ALA A 34 -3.39 3.97 6.12
CA ALA A 34 -4.34 4.42 7.14
C ALA A 34 -3.84 4.12 8.56
N GLY A 35 -3.31 2.92 8.80
CA GLY A 35 -2.73 2.53 10.09
C GLY A 35 -1.58 3.43 10.53
N LEU A 36 -0.64 3.71 9.63
CA LEU A 36 0.47 4.65 9.91
C LEU A 36 -0.02 6.08 10.11
N GLY A 37 -1.06 6.51 9.38
CA GLY A 37 -1.69 7.81 9.57
C GLY A 37 -2.28 7.97 10.97
N ILE A 38 -3.04 6.98 11.43
CA ILE A 38 -3.61 6.93 12.79
C ILE A 38 -2.49 6.94 13.83
N TRP A 39 -1.45 6.12 13.64
CA TRP A 39 -0.31 6.08 14.56
C TRP A 39 0.41 7.43 14.64
N GLY A 40 0.53 8.14 13.51
CA GLY A 40 1.06 9.50 13.46
C GLY A 40 0.23 10.50 14.25
N VAL A 41 -1.11 10.41 14.19
CA VAL A 41 -2.00 11.24 15.00
C VAL A 41 -1.81 10.95 16.49
N ILE A 42 -1.71 9.68 16.90
CA ILE A 42 -1.46 9.31 18.30
C ILE A 42 -0.17 9.95 18.80
N ASN A 43 0.93 9.83 18.05
CA ASN A 43 2.21 10.42 18.43
C ASN A 43 2.18 11.96 18.45
N LEU A 44 1.36 12.60 17.59
CA LEU A 44 1.12 14.03 17.67
C LEU A 44 0.40 14.41 18.97
N LEU A 45 -0.67 13.69 19.32
CA LEU A 45 -1.44 13.95 20.53
C LEU A 45 -0.60 13.72 21.79
N GLU A 46 0.19 12.65 21.84
CA GLU A 46 1.15 12.42 22.92
C GLU A 46 2.21 13.51 22.98
N GLY A 47 2.67 14.00 21.82
CA GLY A 47 3.63 15.10 21.74
C GLY A 47 3.07 16.44 22.21
N TYR A 48 1.80 16.74 21.95
CA TYR A 48 1.15 17.94 22.47
C TYR A 48 0.82 17.81 23.96
N GLY A 49 0.40 16.63 24.42
CA GLY A 49 0.10 16.37 25.84
C GLY A 49 1.34 16.42 26.74
N ASN A 50 2.47 15.89 26.26
CA ASN A 50 3.74 15.88 26.99
C ASN A 50 4.67 17.05 26.63
N ASP A 51 4.20 18.00 25.82
CA ASP A 51 4.99 19.07 25.18
C ASP A 51 6.38 18.63 24.69
N ASN A 52 6.43 17.46 24.04
CA ASN A 52 7.66 16.84 23.56
C ASN A 52 7.85 17.13 22.06
N PRO A 53 8.84 17.95 21.67
CA PRO A 53 9.11 18.26 20.26
C PRO A 53 9.44 17.01 19.41
N GLY A 54 10.04 15.99 20.03
CA GLY A 54 10.38 14.74 19.35
C GLY A 54 9.13 13.97 18.90
N ALA A 55 8.18 13.77 19.81
CA ALA A 55 6.92 13.10 19.51
C ALA A 55 6.07 13.88 18.50
N LYS A 56 6.05 15.23 18.58
CA LYS A 56 5.39 16.08 17.57
C LYS A 56 5.97 15.86 16.17
N SER A 57 7.30 15.88 16.05
CA SER A 57 7.97 15.67 14.76
C SER A 57 7.75 14.26 14.21
N GLN A 58 7.82 13.24 15.09
CA GLN A 58 7.60 11.86 14.71
C GLN A 58 6.17 11.62 14.25
N GLY A 59 5.18 12.14 14.99
CA GLY A 59 3.78 12.02 14.63
C GLY A 59 3.47 12.68 13.29
N MET A 60 4.00 13.87 13.02
CA MET A 60 3.82 14.54 11.72
C MET A 60 4.42 13.74 10.56
N LYS A 61 5.63 13.19 10.73
CA LYS A 61 6.27 12.37 9.69
C LYS A 61 5.46 11.11 9.39
N GLN A 62 4.94 10.45 10.41
CA GLN A 62 4.12 9.25 10.24
C GLN A 62 2.75 9.57 9.63
N LEU A 63 2.13 10.68 10.01
CA LEU A 63 0.89 11.16 9.40
C LEU A 63 1.08 11.39 7.90
N MET A 64 2.14 12.12 7.53
CA MET A 64 2.45 12.41 6.12
C MET A 64 2.83 11.15 5.35
N ALA A 65 3.61 10.25 5.94
CA ALA A 65 3.95 8.97 5.33
C ALA A 65 2.71 8.09 5.14
N GLY A 66 1.85 8.00 6.16
CA GLY A 66 0.60 7.24 6.11
C GLY A 66 -0.36 7.76 5.05
N ALA A 67 -0.55 9.08 4.99
CA ALA A 67 -1.36 9.72 3.95
C ALA A 67 -0.78 9.45 2.54
N GLY A 68 0.53 9.58 2.37
CA GLY A 68 1.19 9.28 1.09
C GLY A 68 1.00 7.83 0.65
N VAL A 69 1.20 6.87 1.55
CA VAL A 69 1.00 5.44 1.28
C VAL A 69 -0.47 5.14 0.94
N ALA A 70 -1.42 5.72 1.67
CA ALA A 70 -2.84 5.55 1.36
C ALA A 70 -3.20 6.07 -0.04
N VAL A 71 -2.67 7.24 -0.43
CA VAL A 71 -2.87 7.81 -1.77
C VAL A 71 -2.27 6.91 -2.86
N VAL A 72 -1.06 6.36 -2.64
CA VAL A 72 -0.46 5.37 -3.54
C VAL A 72 -1.38 4.16 -3.72
N GLY A 73 -1.93 3.64 -2.62
CA GLY A 73 -2.88 2.52 -2.65
C GLY A 73 -4.18 2.85 -3.40
N MET A 74 -4.72 4.06 -3.23
CA MET A 74 -5.97 4.46 -3.89
C MET A 74 -5.80 4.75 -5.38
N VAL A 75 -4.66 5.32 -5.80
CA VAL A 75 -4.48 5.88 -7.14
C VAL A 75 -3.52 5.05 -7.99
N LEU A 76 -2.34 4.69 -7.46
CA LEU A 76 -1.28 4.09 -8.26
C LEU A 76 -1.37 2.57 -8.34
N VAL A 77 -1.77 1.89 -7.26
CA VAL A 77 -1.86 0.42 -7.27
C VAL A 77 -2.90 -0.09 -8.29
N PRO A 78 -4.10 0.49 -8.43
CA PRO A 78 -5.07 0.06 -9.44
C PRO A 78 -4.56 0.19 -10.87
N LEU A 79 -3.67 1.15 -11.16
CA LEU A 79 -3.13 1.34 -12.51
C LEU A 79 -2.22 0.18 -12.95
N LEU A 80 -1.75 -0.65 -12.00
CA LEU A 80 -0.92 -1.81 -12.32
C LEU A 80 -1.68 -2.88 -13.10
N SER A 81 -3.02 -2.94 -13.03
CA SER A 81 -3.86 -3.91 -13.79
C SER A 81 -3.73 -3.76 -15.30
N GLY A 82 -3.62 -2.52 -15.78
CA GLY A 82 -3.47 -2.22 -17.19
C GLY A 82 -2.09 -2.51 -17.80
N LEU A 83 -1.10 -2.93 -17.01
CA LEU A 83 0.28 -3.08 -17.50
C LEU A 83 0.49 -4.28 -18.43
N PHE A 84 -0.38 -5.29 -18.36
CA PHE A 84 -0.31 -6.52 -19.15
C PHE A 84 -1.57 -6.80 -19.98
N SER A 85 -2.42 -5.79 -20.20
CA SER A 85 -3.66 -5.93 -20.96
C SER A 85 -3.47 -5.85 -22.49
N VAL A 86 -2.28 -6.17 -23.01
CA VAL A 86 -1.93 -6.10 -24.45
C VAL A 86 -1.94 -7.49 -25.06
#